data_AF-S9W8X7-F1
#
_entry.id   AF-S9W8X7-F1
#
_cell.length_a   1.000
_cell.length_b   1.000
_cell.length_c   1.000
_cell.angle_alpha   90.00
_cell.angle_beta   90.00
_cell.angle_gamma   90.00
#
_symmetry.space_group_name_H-M   'P 1'
#
loop_
_entity.id
_entity.type
_entity.pdbx_description
1 polymer ?
#
loop_
_entity_poly.entity_id
_entity_poly.type
_entity_poly.pdbx_seq_one_letter_code
_entity_poly.pdbx_strand_id
1 'polypeptide(L)'
;MELEDEGGSGTAGSHWKRRSAKDEIMAGIIGVSRYSNLTIAAMEDLGFYKGVYSKGEYMAFGNGVGCTLTNSKCITNSVSNVPSMFCTTNSRTASGYSCPSDRLAIGTCYTSTSCDSVPSNFQYFTGNTLCGLSGTLTDYCPIVTPYSNTGCMDGEITVMPGSYITSSSRCFDATSTITTSSRYSVTAVCAAVKCETDTYSIRLSGSDSWIDCPPSTTVNLASQSSISSGSVTCPAYGAVCFSWNDEASLDPDDRSRKKE
;
A
#
# COMPACT_ATOMS: atom_id res chain seq x y z
N MET A 1 -20.15 -7.10 -0.34
CA MET A 1 -18.77 -7.10 -0.86
C MET A 1 -18.82 -7.63 -2.29
N GLU A 2 -18.13 -6.99 -3.23
CA GLU A 2 -18.08 -7.46 -4.62
C GLU A 2 -17.11 -8.64 -4.77
N LEU A 3 -17.50 -9.63 -5.56
CA LEU A 3 -16.61 -10.72 -5.99
C LEU A 3 -15.91 -10.30 -7.29
N GLU A 4 -14.73 -10.85 -7.52
CA GLU A 4 -13.97 -10.60 -8.74
C GLU A 4 -14.75 -11.10 -9.97
N ASP A 5 -14.75 -10.32 -11.03
CA ASP A 5 -15.39 -10.61 -12.31
C ASP A 5 -14.40 -10.58 -13.50
N GLU A 6 -13.15 -10.14 -13.25
CA GLU A 6 -12.06 -10.19 -14.22
C GLU A 6 -11.22 -11.49 -14.11
N GLY A 7 -10.30 -11.68 -15.08
CA GLY A 7 -9.37 -12.81 -15.11
C GLY A 7 -9.92 -14.00 -15.88
N GLY A 8 -10.65 -14.89 -15.21
CA GLY A 8 -11.17 -16.14 -15.80
C GLY A 8 -11.75 -17.08 -14.75
N SER A 9 -12.05 -18.34 -15.11
CA SER A 9 -12.74 -19.29 -14.22
C SER A 9 -12.00 -19.64 -12.93
N GLY A 10 -10.67 -19.48 -12.91
CA GLY A 10 -9.85 -19.67 -11.70
C GLY A 10 -9.84 -18.47 -10.75
N THR A 11 -10.39 -17.33 -11.16
CA THR A 11 -10.35 -16.08 -10.41
C THR A 11 -11.75 -15.54 -10.14
N ALA A 12 -12.53 -15.36 -11.20
CA ALA A 12 -13.85 -14.77 -11.15
C ALA A 12 -14.80 -15.60 -10.28
N GLY A 13 -15.58 -14.93 -9.43
CA GLY A 13 -16.55 -15.52 -8.53
C GLY A 13 -15.99 -16.21 -7.28
N SER A 14 -14.67 -16.35 -7.14
CA SER A 14 -14.04 -17.03 -5.99
C SER A 14 -13.08 -16.15 -5.18
N HIS A 15 -12.87 -14.91 -5.60
CA HIS A 15 -11.97 -13.94 -4.97
C HIS A 15 -12.70 -12.63 -4.69
N TRP A 16 -12.20 -11.83 -3.76
CA TRP A 16 -12.69 -10.46 -3.59
C TRP A 16 -12.30 -9.60 -4.77
N LYS A 17 -13.21 -8.68 -5.15
CA LYS A 17 -12.94 -7.70 -6.20
C LYS A 17 -11.69 -6.90 -5.85
N ARG A 18 -10.62 -7.07 -6.62
CA ARG A 18 -9.30 -6.49 -6.29
C ARG A 18 -9.31 -4.96 -6.36
N ARG A 19 -10.20 -4.35 -7.16
CA ARG A 19 -10.49 -2.91 -7.12
C ARG A 19 -10.83 -2.40 -5.72
N SER A 20 -11.49 -3.21 -4.90
CA SER A 20 -11.98 -2.82 -3.57
C SER A 20 -11.12 -3.38 -2.43
N ALA A 21 -10.49 -4.54 -2.64
CA ALA A 21 -9.77 -5.28 -1.60
C ALA A 21 -8.39 -5.80 -2.12
N LYS A 22 -7.59 -4.90 -2.71
CA LYS A 22 -6.33 -5.26 -3.40
C LYS A 22 -5.32 -6.02 -2.55
N ASP A 23 -5.26 -5.68 -1.27
CA ASP A 23 -4.28 -6.21 -0.32
C ASP A 23 -4.82 -7.37 0.52
N GLU A 24 -6.01 -7.89 0.21
CA GLU A 24 -6.67 -8.96 0.96
C GLU A 24 -6.13 -10.34 0.60
N ILE A 25 -6.14 -11.29 1.53
CA ILE A 25 -5.65 -12.67 1.33
C ILE A 25 -6.42 -13.43 0.24
N MET A 26 -7.70 -13.12 0.02
CA MET A 26 -8.56 -13.69 -1.01
C MET A 26 -8.66 -12.78 -2.24
N ALA A 27 -7.73 -11.85 -2.47
CA ALA A 27 -7.65 -11.11 -3.72
C ALA A 27 -7.15 -12.01 -4.86
N GLY A 28 -7.63 -11.77 -6.09
CA GLY A 28 -7.31 -12.61 -7.25
C GLY A 28 -5.86 -12.57 -7.75
N ILE A 29 -5.03 -11.67 -7.21
CA ILE A 29 -3.59 -11.58 -7.46
C ILE A 29 -2.89 -11.45 -6.12
N ILE A 30 -1.88 -12.28 -5.89
CA ILE A 30 -1.09 -12.30 -4.66
C ILE A 30 -0.43 -10.94 -4.43
N GLY A 31 -0.55 -10.44 -3.21
CA GLY A 31 0.13 -9.24 -2.71
C GLY A 31 0.53 -9.44 -1.24
N VAL A 32 0.39 -8.39 -0.42
CA VAL A 32 0.66 -8.51 1.03
C VAL A 32 -0.30 -9.47 1.75
N SER A 33 -1.46 -9.76 1.15
CA SER A 33 -2.36 -10.86 1.54
C SER A 33 -2.87 -10.77 2.99
N ARG A 34 -3.46 -9.62 3.34
CA ARG A 34 -4.05 -9.35 4.65
C ARG A 34 -5.20 -10.29 4.96
N TYR A 35 -5.13 -10.96 6.10
CA TYR A 35 -6.29 -11.68 6.64
C TYR A 35 -7.23 -10.69 7.33
N SER A 36 -8.01 -9.98 6.53
CA SER A 36 -8.86 -8.90 7.03
C SER A 36 -10.18 -9.40 7.61
N ASN A 37 -10.93 -8.48 8.25
CA ASN A 37 -12.29 -8.74 8.68
C ASN A 37 -13.27 -9.08 7.53
N LEU A 38 -12.92 -8.80 6.26
CA LEU A 38 -13.74 -9.21 5.11
C LEU A 38 -13.76 -10.73 4.96
N THR A 39 -12.59 -11.38 4.95
CA THR A 39 -12.50 -12.84 4.85
C THR A 39 -13.00 -13.52 6.11
N ILE A 40 -12.73 -12.96 7.29
CA ILE A 40 -13.28 -13.49 8.55
C ILE A 40 -14.81 -13.52 8.50
N ALA A 41 -15.45 -12.42 8.08
CA ALA A 41 -16.90 -12.35 7.95
C ALA A 41 -17.44 -13.38 6.95
N ALA A 42 -16.81 -13.49 5.77
CA ALA A 42 -17.24 -14.44 4.75
C ALA A 42 -17.16 -15.89 5.23
N MET A 43 -16.09 -16.27 5.95
CA MET A 43 -15.93 -17.62 6.49
C MET A 43 -16.95 -17.92 7.60
N GLU A 44 -17.34 -16.93 8.39
CA GLU A 44 -18.40 -17.06 9.39
C GLU A 44 -19.79 -17.17 8.74
N ASP A 45 -20.08 -16.38 7.70
CA ASP A 45 -21.35 -16.40 6.96
C ASP A 45 -21.62 -17.74 6.25
N LEU A 46 -20.57 -18.50 5.92
CA LEU A 46 -20.70 -19.88 5.42
C LEU A 46 -21.21 -20.87 6.48
N GLY A 47 -21.18 -20.49 7.76
CA GLY A 47 -21.66 -21.30 8.89
C GLY A 47 -20.70 -22.38 9.38
N PHE A 48 -19.49 -22.47 8.81
CA PHE A 48 -18.48 -23.45 9.21
C PHE A 48 -17.62 -22.99 10.39
N TYR A 49 -17.47 -21.67 10.56
CA TYR A 49 -16.56 -21.07 11.54
C TYR A 49 -17.25 -19.95 12.30
N LYS A 50 -16.63 -19.51 13.41
CA LYS A 50 -17.00 -18.30 14.13
C LYS A 50 -15.85 -17.31 14.07
N GLY A 51 -16.12 -16.10 13.60
CA GLY A 51 -15.10 -15.09 13.39
C GLY A 51 -14.56 -14.50 14.69
N VAL A 52 -13.24 -14.32 14.77
CA VAL A 52 -12.57 -13.57 15.84
C VAL A 52 -12.09 -12.24 15.26
N TYR A 53 -13.02 -11.29 15.09
CA TYR A 53 -12.77 -10.01 14.41
C TYR A 53 -11.68 -9.13 15.05
N SER A 54 -11.35 -9.36 16.33
CA SER A 54 -10.23 -8.68 17.00
C SER A 54 -8.85 -9.10 16.46
N LYS A 55 -8.79 -10.16 15.66
CA LYS A 55 -7.57 -10.66 15.01
C LYS A 55 -7.48 -10.30 13.53
N GLY A 56 -8.50 -9.61 12.99
CA GLY A 56 -8.48 -9.17 11.59
C GLY A 56 -7.36 -8.17 11.35
N GLU A 57 -6.58 -8.44 10.32
CA GLU A 57 -5.47 -7.57 9.94
C GLU A 57 -5.95 -6.27 9.31
N TYR A 58 -5.17 -5.21 9.53
CA TYR A 58 -5.43 -3.91 8.93
C TYR A 58 -5.12 -3.93 7.43
N MET A 59 -6.14 -3.70 6.61
CA MET A 59 -5.99 -3.48 5.18
C MET A 59 -6.12 -1.99 4.88
N ALA A 60 -5.02 -1.33 4.50
CA ALA A 60 -5.03 0.11 4.20
C ALA A 60 -5.87 0.44 2.96
N PHE A 61 -5.80 -0.42 1.95
CA PHE A 61 -6.50 -0.23 0.68
C PHE A 61 -8.02 -0.37 0.88
N GLY A 62 -8.77 0.67 0.52
CA GLY A 62 -10.24 0.70 0.72
C GLY A 62 -10.70 1.13 2.12
N ASN A 63 -9.80 1.26 3.11
CA ASN A 63 -10.19 1.64 4.46
C ASN A 63 -10.67 3.10 4.54
N GLY A 64 -11.83 3.33 5.18
CA GLY A 64 -12.37 4.67 5.43
C GLY A 64 -12.86 5.43 4.19
N VAL A 65 -12.91 4.80 3.01
CA VAL A 65 -13.33 5.44 1.74
C VAL A 65 -14.83 5.67 1.66
N GLY A 66 -15.62 4.83 2.34
CA GLY A 66 -17.08 4.88 2.33
C GLY A 66 -17.68 4.48 0.97
N CYS A 67 -18.92 4.92 0.73
CA CYS A 67 -19.72 4.51 -0.43
C CYS A 67 -19.15 4.99 -1.78
N THR A 68 -18.19 5.92 -1.78
CA THR A 68 -17.52 6.37 -3.01
C THR A 68 -16.87 5.20 -3.74
N LEU A 69 -16.37 4.20 -3.01
CA LEU A 69 -15.73 3.03 -3.61
C LEU A 69 -16.72 2.23 -4.47
N THR A 70 -17.99 2.08 -4.07
CA THR A 70 -18.98 1.29 -4.82
C THR A 70 -19.81 2.14 -5.79
N ASN A 71 -20.07 3.40 -5.43
CA ASN A 71 -21.06 4.22 -6.14
C ASN A 71 -20.44 5.12 -7.21
N SER A 72 -19.12 5.11 -7.38
CA SER A 72 -18.42 5.99 -8.32
C SER A 72 -17.30 5.25 -9.04
N LYS A 73 -16.98 5.71 -10.26
CA LYS A 73 -15.74 5.32 -10.94
C LYS A 73 -14.54 5.67 -10.05
N CYS A 74 -13.43 4.95 -10.18
CA CYS A 74 -12.21 5.30 -9.46
C CYS A 74 -11.66 6.68 -9.86
N ILE A 75 -11.80 7.04 -11.13
CA ILE A 75 -11.34 8.30 -11.71
C ILE A 75 -12.43 8.84 -12.64
N THR A 76 -12.63 10.16 -12.62
CA THR A 76 -13.51 10.89 -13.52
C THR A 76 -12.74 12.05 -14.14
N ASN A 77 -12.70 12.14 -15.47
CA ASN A 77 -12.02 13.24 -16.19
C ASN A 77 -10.57 13.46 -15.74
N SER A 78 -9.81 12.37 -15.63
CA SER A 78 -8.41 12.38 -15.15
C SER A 78 -8.21 12.81 -13.68
N VAL A 79 -9.27 12.91 -12.88
CA VAL A 79 -9.20 13.20 -11.44
C VAL A 79 -9.65 11.98 -10.64
N SER A 80 -8.81 11.53 -9.70
CA SER A 80 -9.14 10.41 -8.83
C SER A 80 -10.21 10.79 -7.82
N ASN A 81 -11.27 9.98 -7.76
CA ASN A 81 -12.31 10.11 -6.73
C ASN A 81 -11.84 9.51 -5.39
N VAL A 82 -10.79 8.67 -5.40
CA VAL A 82 -10.19 8.06 -4.21
C VAL A 82 -8.66 8.10 -4.33
N PRO A 83 -8.02 9.27 -4.11
CA PRO A 83 -6.58 9.46 -4.29
C PRO A 83 -5.69 8.55 -3.43
N SER A 84 -6.22 8.02 -2.33
CA SER A 84 -5.52 7.06 -1.46
C SER A 84 -5.37 5.66 -2.10
N MET A 85 -6.12 5.36 -3.16
CA MET A 85 -6.13 4.06 -3.83
C MET A 85 -5.71 4.17 -5.29
N PHE A 86 -6.22 5.18 -6.00
CA PHE A 86 -6.09 5.30 -7.44
C PHE A 86 -5.37 6.58 -7.82
N CYS A 87 -4.42 6.46 -8.73
CA CYS A 87 -3.52 7.52 -9.12
C CYS A 87 -3.73 7.90 -10.60
N THR A 88 -3.34 9.12 -10.97
CA THR A 88 -3.56 9.65 -12.33
C THR A 88 -2.28 10.12 -13.02
N THR A 89 -1.16 10.24 -12.29
CA THR A 89 0.09 10.79 -12.80
C THR A 89 1.18 9.72 -12.84
N ASN A 90 1.57 9.32 -14.05
CA ASN A 90 2.70 8.42 -14.28
C ASN A 90 4.00 9.22 -14.32
N SER A 91 4.97 8.83 -13.50
CA SER A 91 6.32 9.37 -13.52
C SER A 91 7.33 8.23 -13.41
N ARG A 92 8.20 8.10 -14.42
CA ARG A 92 9.25 7.09 -14.45
C ARG A 92 10.57 7.57 -13.83
N THR A 93 10.54 8.71 -13.15
CA THR A 93 11.69 9.30 -12.46
C THR A 93 11.41 9.38 -10.97
N ALA A 94 12.50 9.41 -10.18
CA ALA A 94 12.42 9.45 -8.73
C ALA A 94 11.61 10.63 -8.15
N SER A 95 11.43 11.69 -8.94
CA SER A 95 10.60 12.86 -8.66
C SER A 95 9.08 12.61 -8.75
N GLY A 96 8.63 11.39 -9.08
CA GLY A 96 7.23 11.02 -9.02
C GLY A 96 7.03 9.54 -8.67
N TYR A 97 7.96 9.00 -7.88
CA TYR A 97 7.75 7.74 -7.19
C TYR A 97 6.72 7.90 -6.06
N SER A 98 6.03 6.82 -5.73
CA SER A 98 5.04 6.77 -4.66
C SER A 98 5.02 5.37 -4.05
N CYS A 99 4.46 5.24 -2.86
CA CYS A 99 4.33 3.96 -2.20
C CYS A 99 3.07 3.22 -2.66
N PRO A 100 3.16 1.94 -3.06
CA PRO A 100 2.00 1.06 -3.11
C PRO A 100 1.34 0.98 -1.72
N SER A 101 0.06 0.61 -1.69
CA SER A 101 -0.71 0.58 -0.43
C SER A 101 -0.20 -0.45 0.59
N ASP A 102 0.56 -1.46 0.16
CA ASP A 102 1.25 -2.42 1.04
C ASP A 102 2.53 -1.87 1.68
N ARG A 103 3.06 -0.76 1.15
CA ARG A 103 4.30 -0.09 1.58
C ARG A 103 5.53 -1.00 1.59
N LEU A 104 5.57 -2.05 0.77
CA LEU A 104 6.68 -2.99 0.74
C LEU A 104 7.78 -2.60 -0.26
N ALA A 105 7.53 -1.65 -1.14
CA ALA A 105 8.46 -1.21 -2.17
C ALA A 105 8.17 0.24 -2.58
N ILE A 106 9.10 0.84 -3.33
CA ILE A 106 8.83 2.09 -4.05
C ILE A 106 8.23 1.76 -5.41
N GLY A 107 7.20 2.48 -5.82
CA GLY A 107 6.51 2.26 -7.08
C GLY A 107 6.25 3.54 -7.86
N THR A 108 5.47 3.41 -8.91
CA THR A 108 4.92 4.53 -9.67
C THR A 108 3.48 4.25 -10.06
N CYS A 109 2.73 5.29 -10.38
CA CYS A 109 1.42 5.13 -10.98
C CYS A 109 1.57 4.57 -12.40
N TYR A 110 1.18 3.32 -12.60
CA TYR A 110 1.33 2.70 -13.90
C TYR A 110 0.08 2.90 -14.75
N THR A 111 0.25 3.65 -15.84
CA THR A 111 -0.76 3.86 -16.88
C THR A 111 -0.23 3.42 -18.23
N SER A 112 -1.13 3.03 -19.12
CA SER A 112 -0.86 2.68 -20.52
C SER A 112 -1.37 3.78 -21.44
N THR A 113 -0.68 3.97 -22.58
CA THR A 113 -1.17 4.76 -23.72
C THR A 113 -1.88 3.91 -24.77
N SER A 114 -1.79 2.58 -24.66
CA SER A 114 -2.43 1.63 -25.55
C SER A 114 -3.81 1.27 -24.97
N CYS A 115 -4.82 2.02 -25.35
CA CYS A 115 -6.16 1.97 -24.75
C CYS A 115 -7.26 1.47 -25.71
N ASP A 116 -6.88 1.04 -26.92
CA ASP A 116 -7.80 0.69 -28.01
C ASP A 116 -8.79 -0.45 -27.64
N SER A 117 -8.42 -1.30 -26.67
CA SER A 117 -9.24 -2.41 -26.20
C SER A 117 -9.94 -2.15 -24.86
N VAL A 118 -9.93 -0.92 -24.33
CA VAL A 118 -10.52 -0.61 -23.01
C VAL A 118 -12.02 -0.27 -23.17
N PRO A 119 -12.92 -1.03 -22.52
CA PRO A 119 -14.36 -0.75 -22.52
C PRO A 119 -14.69 0.67 -22.05
N SER A 120 -15.76 1.26 -22.61
CA SER A 120 -16.14 2.66 -22.35
C SER A 120 -16.45 2.96 -20.88
N ASN A 121 -16.93 1.98 -20.11
CA ASN A 121 -17.14 2.09 -18.67
C ASN A 121 -15.82 2.24 -17.89
N PHE A 122 -14.70 1.74 -18.42
CA PHE A 122 -13.36 1.78 -17.83
C PHE A 122 -12.46 2.86 -18.43
N GLN A 123 -13.02 3.73 -19.26
CA GLN A 123 -12.34 4.94 -19.73
C GLN A 123 -12.44 6.04 -18.67
N TYR A 124 -11.27 6.41 -18.12
CA TYR A 124 -11.16 7.29 -16.95
C TYR A 124 -10.52 8.64 -17.23
N PHE A 125 -9.68 8.71 -18.26
CA PHE A 125 -8.88 9.88 -18.58
C PHE A 125 -9.50 10.69 -19.72
N THR A 126 -9.42 12.01 -19.61
CA THR A 126 -9.91 12.92 -20.65
C THR A 126 -9.23 12.64 -21.99
N GLY A 127 -10.04 12.46 -23.03
CA GLY A 127 -9.56 12.18 -24.39
C GLY A 127 -9.06 10.74 -24.61
N ASN A 128 -9.22 9.84 -23.63
CA ASN A 128 -8.85 8.42 -23.73
C ASN A 128 -7.39 8.17 -24.14
N THR A 129 -6.50 9.13 -23.87
CA THR A 129 -5.08 9.03 -24.19
C THR A 129 -4.31 8.16 -23.20
N LEU A 130 -4.90 7.92 -22.02
CA LEU A 130 -4.37 7.07 -20.96
C LEU A 130 -5.46 6.14 -20.45
N CYS A 131 -5.03 4.99 -19.95
CA CYS A 131 -5.86 4.00 -19.29
C CYS A 131 -5.03 3.29 -18.22
N GLY A 132 -5.69 2.63 -17.26
CA GLY A 132 -4.98 1.67 -16.42
C GLY A 132 -4.61 0.42 -17.21
N LEU A 133 -3.80 -0.41 -16.57
CA LEU A 133 -3.36 -1.66 -17.15
C LEU A 133 -4.49 -2.71 -17.16
N SER A 134 -4.53 -3.51 -18.22
CA SER A 134 -5.26 -4.76 -18.21
C SER A 134 -4.58 -5.77 -17.27
N GLY A 135 -5.37 -6.70 -16.73
CA GLY A 135 -4.84 -7.79 -15.91
C GLY A 135 -4.47 -7.39 -14.48
N THR A 136 -4.71 -6.15 -14.06
CA THR A 136 -4.58 -5.75 -12.65
C THR A 136 -5.81 -6.12 -11.83
N LEU A 137 -6.91 -6.59 -12.44
CA LEU A 137 -8.19 -6.89 -11.77
C LEU A 137 -8.78 -5.70 -10.98
N THR A 138 -8.39 -4.48 -11.36
CA THR A 138 -8.85 -3.25 -10.71
C THR A 138 -9.82 -2.48 -11.59
N ASP A 139 -10.52 -3.14 -12.53
CA ASP A 139 -11.36 -2.49 -13.53
C ASP A 139 -10.60 -1.45 -14.36
N TYR A 140 -9.33 -1.70 -14.68
CA TYR A 140 -8.43 -0.72 -15.29
C TYR A 140 -8.23 0.57 -14.46
N CYS A 141 -8.59 0.58 -13.17
CA CYS A 141 -8.25 1.68 -12.28
C CYS A 141 -6.73 1.66 -12.04
N PRO A 142 -5.99 2.71 -12.42
CA PRO A 142 -4.56 2.80 -12.18
C PRO A 142 -4.27 2.86 -10.69
N ILE A 143 -3.29 2.07 -10.28
CA ILE A 143 -2.77 1.97 -8.92
C ILE A 143 -1.26 2.20 -8.97
N VAL A 144 -0.68 2.52 -7.81
CA VAL A 144 0.78 2.53 -7.68
C VAL A 144 1.28 1.08 -7.72
N THR A 145 2.13 0.77 -8.69
CA THR A 145 2.74 -0.56 -8.85
C THR A 145 4.22 -0.50 -8.46
N PRO A 146 4.73 -1.48 -7.70
CA PRO A 146 6.14 -1.52 -7.34
C PRO A 146 7.02 -1.82 -8.57
N TYR A 147 8.26 -1.34 -8.56
CA TYR A 147 9.29 -1.89 -9.45
C TYR A 147 9.89 -3.15 -8.85
N SER A 148 10.42 -4.03 -9.70
CA SER A 148 10.94 -5.33 -9.27
C SER A 148 12.21 -5.24 -8.42
N ASN A 149 12.98 -4.16 -8.53
CA ASN A 149 14.25 -3.95 -7.80
C ASN A 149 14.17 -2.86 -6.73
N THR A 150 12.99 -2.39 -6.37
CA THR A 150 12.78 -1.30 -5.39
C THR A 150 12.08 -1.77 -4.10
N GLY A 151 12.19 -3.06 -3.78
CA GLY A 151 11.73 -3.61 -2.52
C GLY A 151 12.39 -2.90 -1.33
N CYS A 152 11.61 -2.51 -0.33
CA CYS A 152 12.15 -1.86 0.86
C CYS A 152 12.93 -2.81 1.77
N MET A 153 12.74 -4.12 1.61
CA MET A 153 13.38 -5.14 2.44
C MET A 153 14.64 -5.73 1.81
N ASP A 154 14.71 -5.77 0.48
CA ASP A 154 15.67 -6.54 -0.29
C ASP A 154 16.05 -5.92 -1.64
N GLY A 155 15.55 -4.71 -1.94
CA GLY A 155 15.80 -4.03 -3.21
C GLY A 155 17.20 -3.43 -3.34
N GLU A 156 17.48 -2.91 -4.54
CA GLU A 156 18.76 -2.31 -4.89
C GLU A 156 18.85 -0.87 -4.37
N ILE A 157 19.68 -0.63 -3.36
CA ILE A 157 19.85 0.71 -2.77
C ILE A 157 20.30 1.78 -3.78
N THR A 158 21.02 1.38 -4.84
CA THR A 158 21.53 2.29 -5.88
C THR A 158 20.42 2.97 -6.69
N VAL A 159 19.22 2.37 -6.77
CA VAL A 159 18.06 2.94 -7.46
C VAL A 159 17.06 3.58 -6.50
N MET A 160 17.34 3.57 -5.19
CA MET A 160 16.50 4.15 -4.14
C MET A 160 17.29 5.15 -3.26
N PRO A 161 17.77 6.28 -3.80
CA PRO A 161 18.57 7.25 -3.05
C PRO A 161 17.87 7.72 -1.76
N GLY A 162 18.62 7.77 -0.66
CA GLY A 162 18.12 8.18 0.67
C GLY A 162 17.35 7.09 1.43
N SER A 163 17.07 5.95 0.79
CA SER A 163 16.36 4.84 1.44
C SER A 163 17.26 4.04 2.38
N TYR A 164 16.65 3.35 3.34
CA TYR A 164 17.30 2.38 4.20
C TYR A 164 16.63 1.01 4.05
N ILE A 165 17.40 0.02 3.61
CA ILE A 165 16.89 -1.31 3.24
C ILE A 165 17.20 -2.29 4.36
N THR A 166 16.15 -2.77 5.02
CA THR A 166 16.19 -3.75 6.12
C THR A 166 14.90 -4.56 6.11
N SER A 167 14.87 -5.71 6.80
CA SER A 167 13.63 -6.51 6.94
C SER A 167 12.45 -5.74 7.56
N SER A 168 12.74 -4.72 8.37
CA SER A 168 11.73 -3.85 9.00
C SER A 168 11.30 -2.66 8.13
N SER A 169 11.93 -2.46 6.98
CA SER A 169 11.74 -1.24 6.20
C SER A 169 10.42 -1.23 5.44
N ARG A 170 9.80 -0.06 5.39
CA ARG A 170 8.56 0.22 4.66
C ARG A 170 8.71 1.50 3.84
N CYS A 171 7.86 1.65 2.84
CA CYS A 171 7.82 2.82 1.97
C CYS A 171 7.01 3.96 2.59
N PHE A 172 7.60 5.16 2.59
CA PHE A 172 7.00 6.41 3.05
C PHE A 172 6.92 7.41 1.90
N ASP A 173 5.73 7.97 1.70
CA ASP A 173 5.46 9.01 0.71
C ASP A 173 5.98 10.36 1.22
N ALA A 174 6.61 11.12 0.34
CA ALA A 174 7.07 12.46 0.66
C ALA A 174 5.90 13.46 0.67
N THR A 175 5.76 14.23 1.74
CA THR A 175 4.84 15.38 1.77
C THR A 175 5.41 16.57 0.98
N SER A 176 6.73 16.66 0.94
CA SER A 176 7.49 17.58 0.11
C SER A 176 8.73 16.87 -0.42
N THR A 177 9.13 17.18 -1.66
CA THR A 177 10.28 16.54 -2.32
C THR A 177 11.47 16.45 -1.38
N ILE A 178 11.98 15.23 -1.23
CA ILE A 178 13.13 14.92 -0.40
C ILE A 178 14.39 15.14 -1.24
N THR A 179 15.26 16.02 -0.77
CA THR A 179 16.59 16.21 -1.34
C THR A 179 17.58 15.42 -0.50
N THR A 180 18.17 14.40 -1.08
CA THR A 180 19.23 13.61 -0.43
C THR A 180 20.54 14.41 -0.33
N SER A 181 21.45 14.01 0.56
CA SER A 181 22.78 14.60 0.67
C SER A 181 23.60 14.47 -0.62
N SER A 182 23.33 13.44 -1.42
CA SER A 182 23.87 13.26 -2.77
C SER A 182 23.12 14.03 -3.87
N ARG A 183 22.25 14.99 -3.50
CA ARG A 183 21.54 15.92 -4.41
C ARG A 183 20.50 15.28 -5.33
N TYR A 184 20.08 14.04 -5.06
CA TYR A 184 18.91 13.45 -5.72
C TYR A 184 17.61 13.98 -5.11
N SER A 185 16.64 14.27 -5.96
CA SER A 185 15.27 14.63 -5.59
C SER A 185 14.36 13.40 -5.69
N VAL A 186 13.76 12.99 -4.58
CA VAL A 186 12.89 11.82 -4.50
C VAL A 186 11.55 12.15 -3.83
N THR A 187 10.49 11.44 -4.21
CA THR A 187 9.13 11.60 -3.63
C THR A 187 8.65 10.40 -2.82
N ALA A 188 9.48 9.37 -2.69
CA ALA A 188 9.25 8.23 -1.80
C ALA A 188 10.60 7.69 -1.32
N VAL A 189 10.64 7.18 -0.09
CA VAL A 189 11.83 6.56 0.52
C VAL A 189 11.45 5.34 1.33
N CYS A 190 12.33 4.34 1.40
CA CYS A 190 12.20 3.27 2.38
C CYS A 190 12.88 3.68 3.70
N ALA A 191 12.22 3.44 4.82
CA ALA A 191 12.77 3.66 6.16
C ALA A 191 12.51 2.42 7.02
N ALA A 192 13.47 2.06 7.87
CA ALA A 192 13.29 1.03 8.88
C ALA A 192 12.22 1.47 9.88
N VAL A 193 11.37 0.55 10.32
CA VAL A 193 10.25 0.84 11.22
C VAL A 193 10.46 0.09 12.52
N LYS A 194 10.36 0.81 13.65
CA LYS A 194 10.32 0.23 14.99
C LYS A 194 8.94 0.45 15.57
N CYS A 195 8.22 -0.64 15.75
CA CYS A 195 6.86 -0.64 16.26
C CYS A 195 6.85 -0.86 17.76
N GLU A 196 6.02 -0.08 18.45
CA GLU A 196 5.68 -0.22 19.86
C GLU A 196 4.15 -0.29 19.97
N THR A 197 3.59 -0.29 21.18
CA THR A 197 2.14 -0.35 21.36
C THR A 197 1.49 0.94 20.83
N ASP A 198 0.87 0.85 19.65
CA ASP A 198 0.16 1.92 18.91
C ASP A 198 1.01 3.10 18.41
N THR A 199 2.32 3.09 18.67
CA THR A 199 3.27 4.08 18.18
C THR A 199 4.36 3.41 17.35
N TYR A 200 5.00 4.18 16.49
CA TYR A 200 6.19 3.70 15.80
C TYR A 200 7.14 4.85 15.49
N SER A 201 8.39 4.48 15.32
CA SER A 201 9.44 5.39 14.88
C SER A 201 10.08 4.87 13.60
N ILE A 202 10.68 5.77 12.84
CA ILE A 202 11.35 5.48 11.59
C ILE A 202 12.82 5.82 11.65
N ARG A 203 13.62 5.10 10.86
CA ARG A 203 15.06 5.35 10.71
C ARG A 203 15.46 5.29 9.25
N LEU A 204 16.21 6.31 8.81
CA LEU A 204 16.76 6.43 7.46
C LEU A 204 18.23 6.05 7.43
N SER A 205 18.77 5.92 6.22
CA SER A 205 20.16 5.50 6.00
C SER A 205 21.12 6.57 6.52
N GLY A 206 22.30 6.16 6.99
CA GLY A 206 23.33 7.08 7.49
C GLY A 206 23.04 7.73 8.85
N SER A 207 21.89 7.47 9.47
CA SER A 207 21.53 7.96 10.81
C SER A 207 21.42 6.79 11.79
N ASP A 208 21.80 6.98 13.04
CA ASP A 208 21.54 6.04 14.15
C ASP A 208 20.30 6.44 14.97
N SER A 209 19.73 7.61 14.69
CA SER A 209 18.59 8.15 15.43
C SER A 209 17.26 7.65 14.86
N TRP A 210 16.37 7.26 15.77
CA TRP A 210 14.97 7.01 15.47
C TRP A 210 14.18 8.31 15.56
N ILE A 211 13.23 8.48 14.65
CA ILE A 211 12.34 9.64 14.61
C ILE A 211 10.91 9.15 14.83
N ASP A 212 10.24 9.70 15.84
CA ASP A 212 8.83 9.39 16.04
C ASP A 212 8.02 9.78 14.81
N CYS A 213 7.14 8.88 14.36
CA CYS A 213 6.29 9.08 13.19
C CYS A 213 4.83 8.80 13.55
N PRO A 214 4.19 9.67 14.36
CA PRO A 214 2.80 9.45 14.77
C PRO A 214 1.87 9.37 13.55
N PRO A 215 0.89 8.46 13.52
CA PRO A 215 -0.04 8.33 12.39
C PRO A 215 -0.69 9.64 11.96
N SER A 216 -0.86 9.84 10.64
CA SER A 216 -1.48 11.02 10.02
C SER A 216 -0.74 12.34 10.26
N THR A 217 0.53 12.28 10.69
CA THR A 217 1.39 13.46 10.82
C THR A 217 2.39 13.55 9.67
N THR A 218 3.10 14.68 9.61
CA THR A 218 4.24 14.87 8.71
C THR A 218 5.50 15.07 9.53
N VAL A 219 6.56 14.35 9.18
CA VAL A 219 7.87 14.42 9.87
C VAL A 219 8.90 15.03 8.94
N ASN A 220 9.58 16.07 9.43
CA ASN A 220 10.69 16.71 8.72
C ASN A 220 11.96 15.85 8.86
N LEU A 221 12.62 15.61 7.72
CA LEU A 221 13.80 14.75 7.64
C LEU A 221 15.13 15.51 7.62
N ALA A 222 15.12 16.85 7.68
CA ALA A 222 16.33 17.68 7.60
C ALA A 222 17.32 17.45 8.75
N SER A 223 16.91 16.79 9.83
CA SER A 223 17.80 16.38 10.93
C SER A 223 18.61 15.12 10.62
N GLN A 224 18.34 14.45 9.49
CA GLN A 224 18.97 13.18 9.12
C GLN A 224 20.16 13.40 8.20
N SER A 225 21.29 12.77 8.49
CA SER A 225 22.56 12.95 7.75
C SER A 225 22.49 12.63 6.26
N SER A 226 21.62 11.71 5.84
CA SER A 226 21.42 11.35 4.43
C SER A 226 20.47 12.27 3.68
N ILE A 227 19.81 13.21 4.37
CA ILE A 227 18.77 14.07 3.81
C ILE A 227 19.12 15.54 4.05
N SER A 228 19.17 16.34 2.99
CA SER A 228 19.37 17.80 3.09
C SER A 228 18.08 18.56 3.38
N SER A 229 16.95 18.11 2.83
CA SER A 229 15.63 18.72 3.05
C SER A 229 14.52 17.75 2.70
N GLY A 230 13.32 18.01 3.20
CA GLY A 230 12.10 17.29 2.82
C GLY A 230 11.38 16.72 4.03
N SER A 231 10.24 16.10 3.76
CA SER A 231 9.39 15.52 4.80
C SER A 231 8.61 14.34 4.28
N VAL A 232 8.21 13.45 5.18
CA VAL A 232 7.38 12.27 4.87
C VAL A 232 6.05 12.34 5.61
N THR A 233 5.03 11.74 5.02
CA THR A 233 3.75 11.47 5.68
C THR A 233 3.83 10.17 6.46
N CYS A 234 3.43 10.18 7.73
CA CYS A 234 3.37 9.02 8.61
C CYS A 234 2.07 8.24 8.39
N PRO A 235 2.11 7.00 7.87
CA PRO A 235 0.92 6.18 7.65
C PRO A 235 0.25 5.73 8.96
N ALA A 236 -0.94 5.15 8.83
CA ALA A 236 -1.59 4.42 9.92
C ALA A 236 -0.68 3.30 10.44
N TYR A 237 -0.72 3.06 11.76
CA TYR A 237 0.10 2.05 12.43
C TYR A 237 0.05 0.69 11.72
N GLY A 238 -1.14 0.14 11.49
CA GLY A 238 -1.32 -1.16 10.83
C GLY A 238 -0.85 -1.24 9.38
N ALA A 239 -0.57 -0.10 8.72
CA ALA A 239 -0.03 -0.09 7.36
C ALA A 239 1.49 -0.33 7.32
N VAL A 240 2.20 -0.16 8.44
CA VAL A 240 3.66 -0.29 8.52
C VAL A 240 4.10 -1.27 9.61
N CYS A 241 3.32 -1.39 10.67
CA CYS A 241 3.55 -2.28 11.80
C CYS A 241 2.74 -3.56 11.66
N PHE A 242 3.30 -4.49 10.90
CA PHE A 242 2.79 -5.83 10.73
C PHE A 242 3.95 -6.81 10.60
N SER A 243 3.81 -7.94 11.27
CA SER A 243 4.77 -9.02 11.40
C SER A 243 4.37 -10.13 10.43
N TRP A 244 5.33 -10.62 9.64
CA TRP A 244 5.16 -11.85 8.86
C TRP A 244 5.36 -13.11 9.71
N ASN A 245 5.88 -12.95 10.94
CA ASN A 245 6.38 -14.03 11.80
C ASN A 245 5.74 -14.06 13.20
N ASP A 246 4.52 -13.56 13.37
CA ASP A 246 3.80 -13.74 14.65
C ASP A 246 3.21 -15.15 14.78
N GLU A 247 4.10 -16.16 14.82
CA GLU A 247 3.77 -17.48 15.36
C GLU A 247 3.23 -17.39 16.79
N ALA A 248 3.53 -16.29 17.51
CA ALA A 248 3.03 -16.02 18.85
C ALA A 248 1.51 -15.75 18.93
N SER A 249 0.82 -15.55 17.80
CA SER A 249 -0.60 -15.16 17.82
C SER A 249 -1.59 -16.32 17.58
N LEU A 250 -1.07 -17.51 17.29
CA LEU A 250 -1.82 -18.73 16.95
C LEU A 250 -1.83 -19.80 18.04
N ASP A 251 -1.34 -19.52 19.25
CA ASP A 251 -1.49 -20.45 20.38
C ASP A 251 -2.82 -20.22 21.11
N PRO A 252 -3.84 -21.10 20.93
CA PRO A 252 -5.08 -21.02 21.70
C PRO A 252 -4.91 -21.35 23.19
N ASP A 253 -3.72 -21.77 23.64
CA ASP A 253 -3.42 -22.13 25.03
C ASP A 253 -2.44 -21.16 25.73
N ASP A 254 -2.20 -19.95 25.20
CA ASP A 254 -1.45 -18.91 25.92
C ASP A 254 -2.25 -18.38 27.13
N ARG A 255 -2.07 -19.09 28.24
CA ARG A 255 -2.61 -18.77 29.57
C ARG A 255 -1.81 -17.68 30.30
N SER A 256 -0.96 -16.92 29.61
CA SER A 256 -0.18 -15.84 30.24
C SER A 256 -1.00 -14.58 30.57
N ARG A 257 -2.25 -14.44 30.10
CA ARG A 257 -3.20 -13.43 30.62
C ARG A 257 -4.11 -14.01 31.69
N LYS A 258 -3.55 -14.32 32.86
CA LYS A 258 -4.31 -14.46 34.10
C LYS A 258 -3.94 -13.33 35.07
N LYS A 259 -4.94 -12.47 35.30
CA LYS A 259 -5.14 -11.56 36.45
C LYS A 259 -4.08 -10.48 36.66
N GLU A 260 -4.48 -9.24 36.40
CA GLU A 260 -4.90 -8.30 37.45
C GLU A 260 -6.21 -7.63 37.05
#